data_AF-A0AAQ3RU19-F1
#
_entry.id   AF-A0AAQ3RU19-F1
#
_cell.length_a   1.000
_cell.length_b   1.000
_cell.length_c   1.000
_cell.angle_alpha   90.00
_cell.angle_beta   90.00
_cell.angle_gamma   90.00
#
_symmetry.space_group_name_H-M   'P 1'
#
loop_
_entity.id
_entity.type
_entity.pdbx_description
1 polymer ?
#
loop_
_entity_poly.entity_id
_entity_poly.type
_entity_poly.pdbx_seq_one_letter_code
_entity_poly.pdbx_strand_id
1 'polypeptide(L)'
;MGHMLTQKCIDEEGILPLLHALEGVTVVNEIGVRAENLLDTLSNKEGKGDGFLEEKVCKLRHATRDEMRRRALRKREELLQGLGMRQEPSSDGGERIVVSLPVLEGLEDVQEEEDGLACMVCREGYSLRPADLLGAYSYSKRVNLGVGSSGSARGGECVYTTCHQEAKRADAALRNPKKEWDGATLRNNESLCNSLFPVRGPSVPLAQYLRHVDQYWDNLNALGRADGNRLRLLTYDIVLMLARFATGASFSADCRGGGRESNSRFLPFMIQMARHLLDQGSPSQRRNMARAVSAYISSSSSDVRPSSPSGTQPTLGTEETVQFMMVNSFLSESYESWLQHRRAFLQRGIYHAYMQHTHSRAPSVTAPPQGVESGSMGQSATAEAGKNDDLLSIIRPMLVYTGLIEQLQHFFKVKKSASAIPARTEGASSTTEGEDESGNLEPWEVVMTERLLNIKELLGFPNEMLSWLDDINSAMDLQEAFDIVGVLAEVLSGGFTRCEDFVQAAINAGKS
;
A
#
# COMPACT_ATOMS: atom_id res chain seq x y z
N MET A 1 16.19 -11.34 -29.52
CA MET A 1 16.25 -12.20 -30.73
C MET A 1 14.83 -12.33 -31.26
N GLY A 2 14.60 -11.96 -32.52
CA GLY A 2 13.29 -12.04 -33.20
C GLY A 2 13.51 -11.92 -34.70
N HIS A 3 14.16 -12.93 -35.27
CA HIS A 3 14.66 -12.87 -36.65
C HIS A 3 13.51 -12.99 -37.66
N MET A 4 13.39 -12.01 -38.57
CA MET A 4 12.26 -11.85 -39.49
C MET A 4 11.96 -13.09 -40.34
N LEU A 5 12.98 -13.80 -40.84
CA LEU A 5 12.77 -15.01 -41.65
C LEU A 5 12.14 -16.16 -40.85
N THR A 6 12.50 -16.26 -39.56
CA THR A 6 11.93 -17.27 -38.65
C THR A 6 10.48 -16.95 -38.33
N GLN A 7 10.16 -15.68 -38.13
CA GLN A 7 8.78 -15.23 -37.90
C GLN A 7 7.88 -15.47 -39.13
N LYS A 8 8.36 -15.19 -40.35
CA LYS A 8 7.60 -15.48 -41.59
C LYS A 8 7.32 -16.97 -41.75
N CYS A 9 8.33 -17.81 -41.56
CA CYS A 9 8.17 -19.26 -41.65
C CYS A 9 7.11 -19.80 -40.67
N ILE A 10 7.13 -19.34 -39.41
CA ILE A 10 6.17 -19.78 -38.38
C ILE A 10 4.75 -19.30 -38.69
N ASP A 11 4.62 -18.12 -39.32
CA ASP A 11 3.31 -17.56 -39.67
C ASP A 11 2.69 -18.24 -40.90
N GLU A 12 3.48 -18.46 -41.95
CA GLU A 12 3.05 -19.08 -43.21
C GLU A 12 2.68 -20.55 -43.04
N GLU A 13 3.39 -21.27 -42.16
CA GLU A 13 3.14 -22.69 -41.86
C GLU A 13 2.00 -22.90 -40.85
N GLY A 14 1.33 -21.84 -40.38
CA GLY A 14 0.18 -21.95 -39.48
C GLY A 14 0.51 -22.54 -38.11
N ILE A 15 1.77 -22.43 -37.67
CA ILE A 15 2.24 -23.00 -36.39
C ILE A 15 1.81 -22.11 -35.21
N LEU A 16 1.62 -20.80 -35.45
CA LEU A 16 1.30 -19.82 -34.41
C LEU A 16 0.02 -20.14 -33.59
N PRO A 17 -1.13 -20.51 -34.20
CA PRO A 17 -2.33 -20.86 -33.43
C PRO A 17 -2.18 -22.16 -32.64
N LEU A 18 -1.37 -23.11 -33.12
CA LEU A 18 -1.09 -24.37 -32.42
C LEU A 18 -0.25 -24.10 -31.16
N LEU A 19 0.78 -23.25 -31.26
CA LEU A 19 1.56 -22.80 -30.11
C LEU A 19 0.67 -22.06 -29.11
N HIS A 20 -0.22 -21.18 -29.58
CA HIS A 20 -1.16 -20.47 -28.70
C HIS A 20 -2.12 -21.42 -27.97
N ALA A 21 -2.63 -22.45 -28.66
CA ALA A 21 -3.50 -23.46 -28.05
C ALA A 21 -2.78 -24.25 -26.94
N LEU A 22 -1.47 -24.46 -27.08
CA LEU A 22 -0.65 -25.14 -26.07
C LEU A 22 -0.42 -24.29 -24.82
N GLU A 23 -0.47 -22.95 -24.89
CA GLU A 23 -0.36 -22.07 -23.72
C GLU A 23 -1.39 -22.40 -22.63
N GLY A 24 -2.59 -22.85 -23.02
CA GLY A 24 -3.68 -23.21 -22.11
C GLY A 24 -3.58 -24.62 -21.48
N VAL A 25 -2.56 -25.41 -21.82
CA VAL A 25 -2.42 -26.80 -21.36
C VAL A 25 -1.60 -26.87 -20.07
N THR A 26 -2.27 -27.13 -18.95
CA THR A 26 -1.68 -27.07 -17.60
C THR A 26 -1.14 -28.40 -17.06
N VAL A 27 -1.39 -29.53 -17.72
CA VAL A 27 -1.28 -30.87 -17.08
C VAL A 27 -0.04 -31.67 -17.47
N VAL A 28 0.69 -31.31 -18.54
CA VAL A 28 1.78 -32.17 -19.07
C VAL A 28 3.09 -31.40 -19.23
N ASN A 29 4.12 -31.79 -18.47
CA ASN A 29 5.54 -31.43 -18.64
C ASN A 29 5.85 -29.96 -18.96
N GLU A 30 5.15 -29.01 -18.32
CA GLU A 30 5.35 -27.56 -18.53
C GLU A 30 5.17 -27.12 -20.00
N ILE A 31 4.45 -27.90 -20.82
CA ILE A 31 4.31 -27.63 -22.27
C ILE A 31 3.69 -26.26 -22.51
N GLY A 32 2.71 -25.84 -21.70
CA GLY A 32 2.13 -24.50 -21.79
C GLY A 32 3.12 -23.38 -21.51
N VAL A 33 3.94 -23.53 -20.46
CA VAL A 33 4.99 -22.55 -20.11
C VAL A 33 6.07 -22.49 -21.20
N ARG A 34 6.42 -23.63 -21.80
CA ARG A 34 7.37 -23.70 -22.92
C ARG A 34 6.80 -23.06 -24.19
N ALA A 35 5.51 -23.27 -24.48
CA ALA A 35 4.82 -22.64 -25.60
C ALA A 35 4.71 -21.12 -25.43
N GLU A 36 4.40 -20.66 -24.21
CA GLU A 36 4.37 -19.23 -23.85
C GLU A 36 5.74 -18.56 -24.02
N ASN A 37 6.79 -19.15 -23.45
CA ASN A 37 8.16 -18.63 -23.58
C ASN A 37 8.64 -18.58 -25.03
N LEU A 38 8.25 -19.58 -25.85
CA LEU A 38 8.56 -19.59 -27.26
C LEU A 38 7.82 -18.47 -28.00
N LEU A 39 6.52 -18.27 -27.76
CA LEU A 39 5.75 -17.18 -28.36
C LEU A 39 6.26 -15.79 -27.95
N ASP A 40 6.71 -15.63 -26.69
CA ASP A 40 7.31 -14.40 -26.20
C ASP A 40 8.68 -14.11 -26.82
N THR A 41 9.49 -15.16 -27.03
CA THR A 41 10.77 -15.04 -27.75
C THR A 41 10.54 -14.70 -29.22
N LEU A 42 9.56 -15.34 -29.86
CA LEU A 42 9.22 -15.11 -31.27
C LEU A 42 8.59 -13.74 -31.51
N SER A 43 7.86 -13.18 -30.55
CA SER A 43 7.24 -11.85 -30.63
C SER A 43 8.21 -10.69 -30.40
N ASN A 44 9.48 -10.95 -30.10
CA ASN A 44 10.55 -9.95 -30.00
C ASN A 44 10.27 -8.79 -29.00
N LYS A 45 9.74 -9.12 -27.80
CA LYS A 45 9.44 -8.16 -26.71
C LYS A 45 10.63 -7.28 -26.26
N GLU A 46 11.86 -7.56 -26.70
CA GLU A 46 13.09 -6.82 -26.34
C GLU A 46 13.36 -5.55 -27.20
N GLY A 47 12.42 -5.15 -28.07
CA GLY A 47 12.40 -3.77 -28.62
C GLY A 47 13.48 -3.44 -29.67
N LYS A 48 14.04 -4.43 -30.38
CA LYS A 48 15.03 -4.18 -31.46
C LYS A 48 14.45 -3.97 -32.87
N GLY A 49 13.12 -3.89 -33.02
CA GLY A 49 12.50 -3.21 -34.17
C GLY A 49 12.28 -3.99 -35.49
N ASP A 50 12.55 -5.30 -35.58
CA ASP A 50 12.51 -6.01 -36.88
C ASP A 50 11.46 -7.15 -36.99
N GLY A 51 10.48 -7.23 -36.08
CA GLY A 51 9.50 -8.33 -36.02
C GLY A 51 8.04 -7.90 -36.19
N PHE A 52 7.19 -8.76 -36.77
CA PHE A 52 5.76 -8.48 -37.03
C PHE A 52 4.80 -9.43 -36.28
N LEU A 53 5.30 -10.52 -35.70
CA LEU A 53 4.45 -11.51 -35.01
C LEU A 53 3.88 -11.01 -33.66
N GLU A 54 4.42 -9.95 -33.09
CA GLU A 54 3.95 -9.36 -31.83
C GLU A 54 2.46 -9.00 -31.88
N GLU A 55 2.05 -8.28 -32.91
CA GLU A 55 0.65 -7.86 -33.09
C GLU A 55 -0.28 -9.07 -33.25
N LYS A 56 0.18 -10.11 -33.95
CA LYS A 56 -0.62 -11.30 -34.24
C LYS A 56 -0.80 -12.19 -33.00
N VAL A 57 0.26 -12.35 -32.20
CA VAL A 57 0.19 -13.04 -30.89
C VAL A 57 -0.71 -12.27 -29.93
N CYS A 58 -0.60 -10.94 -29.89
CA CYS A 58 -1.46 -10.09 -29.08
C CYS A 58 -2.95 -10.25 -29.46
N LYS A 59 -3.28 -10.26 -30.76
CA LYS A 59 -4.64 -10.50 -31.26
C LYS A 59 -5.18 -11.86 -30.86
N LEU A 60 -4.38 -12.93 -30.95
CA LEU A 60 -4.79 -14.28 -30.54
C LEU A 60 -5.09 -14.35 -29.03
N ARG A 61 -4.19 -13.83 -28.18
CA ARG A 61 -4.39 -13.78 -26.74
C ARG A 61 -5.58 -12.89 -26.34
N HIS A 62 -5.84 -11.80 -27.07
CA HIS A 62 -7.03 -10.98 -26.85
C HIS A 62 -8.33 -11.72 -27.20
N ALA A 63 -8.39 -12.38 -28.36
CA ALA A 63 -9.55 -13.17 -28.77
C ALA A 63 -9.88 -14.29 -27.77
N THR A 64 -8.86 -14.96 -27.21
CA THR A 64 -9.03 -15.99 -26.17
C THR A 64 -9.56 -15.40 -24.87
N ARG A 65 -9.09 -14.21 -24.45
CA ARG A 65 -9.62 -13.50 -23.27
C ARG A 65 -11.08 -13.09 -23.47
N ASP A 66 -11.44 -12.60 -24.65
CA ASP A 66 -12.81 -12.21 -24.97
C ASP A 66 -13.77 -13.41 -25.01
N GLU A 67 -13.33 -14.56 -25.51
CA GLU A 67 -14.12 -15.79 -25.49
C GLU A 67 -14.27 -16.32 -24.06
N MET A 68 -13.22 -16.30 -23.24
CA MET A 68 -13.31 -16.66 -21.82
C MET A 68 -14.26 -15.72 -21.06
N ARG A 69 -14.21 -14.42 -21.33
CA ARG A 69 -15.14 -13.42 -20.78
C ARG A 69 -16.58 -13.72 -21.18
N ARG A 70 -16.85 -14.04 -22.45
CA ARG A 70 -18.18 -14.44 -22.95
C ARG A 70 -18.70 -15.70 -22.25
N ARG A 71 -17.85 -16.71 -22.05
CA ARG A 71 -18.23 -17.93 -21.33
C ARG A 71 -18.50 -17.68 -19.84
N ALA A 72 -17.73 -16.80 -19.21
CA ALA A 72 -17.94 -16.41 -17.82
C ALA A 72 -19.28 -15.66 -17.65
N LEU A 73 -19.60 -14.74 -18.56
CA LEU A 73 -20.88 -14.04 -18.58
C LEU A 73 -22.06 -15.01 -18.74
N ARG A 74 -21.97 -15.97 -19.68
CA ARG A 74 -23.01 -16.99 -19.85
C ARG A 74 -23.21 -17.86 -18.60
N LYS A 75 -22.13 -18.31 -17.96
CA LYS A 75 -22.22 -19.06 -16.69
C LYS A 75 -22.83 -18.23 -15.57
N ARG A 76 -22.55 -16.92 -15.53
CA ARG A 76 -23.15 -15.99 -14.57
C ARG A 76 -24.66 -15.86 -14.81
N GLU A 77 -25.09 -15.74 -16.06
CA GLU A 77 -26.51 -15.71 -16.41
C GLU A 77 -27.23 -17.02 -16.04
N GLU A 78 -26.62 -18.17 -16.31
CA GLU A 78 -27.15 -19.49 -15.92
C GLU A 78 -27.28 -19.63 -14.39
N LEU A 79 -26.29 -19.14 -13.63
CA LEU A 79 -26.33 -19.10 -12.17
C LEU A 79 -27.42 -18.18 -11.62
N LEU A 80 -27.57 -16.98 -12.19
CA LEU A 80 -28.60 -16.02 -11.80
C LEU A 80 -30.00 -16.58 -12.07
N GLN A 81 -30.20 -17.24 -13.21
CA GLN A 81 -31.46 -17.93 -13.52
C GLN A 81 -31.75 -19.08 -12.56
N GLY A 82 -30.74 -19.87 -12.18
CA GLY A 82 -30.86 -20.92 -11.17
C GLY A 82 -31.26 -20.41 -9.78
N LEU A 83 -31.00 -19.14 -9.49
CA LEU A 83 -31.35 -18.45 -8.24
C LEU A 83 -32.68 -17.67 -8.34
N GLY A 84 -33.43 -17.78 -9.45
CA GLY A 84 -34.70 -17.08 -9.65
C GLY A 84 -34.57 -15.58 -9.97
N MET A 85 -33.37 -15.14 -10.32
CA MET A 85 -33.01 -13.75 -10.60
C MET A 85 -32.78 -13.54 -12.10
N ARG A 86 -33.31 -12.44 -12.65
CA ARG A 86 -33.13 -12.05 -14.07
C ARG A 86 -32.49 -10.67 -14.15
N GLN A 87 -31.55 -10.48 -15.06
CA GLN A 87 -30.97 -9.17 -15.32
C GLN A 87 -31.79 -8.46 -16.41
N GLU A 88 -32.27 -7.25 -16.14
CA GLU A 88 -33.02 -6.41 -17.09
C GLU A 88 -32.36 -5.02 -17.21
N PRO A 89 -32.44 -4.39 -18.40
CA PRO A 89 -31.95 -3.04 -18.59
C PRO A 89 -32.85 -2.04 -17.86
N SER A 90 -32.23 -1.20 -17.04
CA SER A 90 -32.91 -0.10 -16.35
C SER A 90 -33.12 1.08 -17.30
N SER A 91 -34.09 1.94 -16.95
CA SER A 91 -34.46 3.13 -17.72
C SER A 91 -33.35 4.19 -17.83
N ASP A 92 -32.26 4.04 -17.09
CA ASP A 92 -31.06 4.89 -17.08
C ASP A 92 -29.84 4.26 -17.79
N GLY A 93 -30.02 3.09 -18.42
CA GLY A 93 -28.95 2.37 -19.12
C GLY A 93 -28.06 1.49 -18.23
N GLY A 94 -28.35 1.38 -16.94
CA GLY A 94 -27.71 0.42 -16.02
C GLY A 94 -28.37 -0.97 -16.04
N GLU A 95 -27.61 -2.03 -15.84
CA GLU A 95 -28.17 -3.39 -15.70
C GLU A 95 -28.68 -3.61 -14.26
N ARG A 96 -29.97 -3.91 -14.08
CA ARG A 96 -30.58 -4.21 -12.77
C ARG A 96 -31.00 -5.67 -12.69
N ILE A 97 -30.71 -6.32 -11.56
CA ILE A 97 -31.14 -7.68 -11.29
C ILE A 97 -32.51 -7.65 -10.60
N VAL A 98 -33.50 -8.29 -11.20
CA VAL A 98 -34.90 -8.35 -10.77
C VAL A 98 -35.22 -9.78 -10.32
N VAL A 99 -35.84 -9.94 -9.15
CA VAL A 99 -36.24 -11.24 -8.60
C VAL A 99 -37.64 -11.59 -9.11
N SER A 100 -37.78 -12.70 -9.83
CA SER A 100 -39.00 -13.02 -10.59
C SER A 100 -40.04 -13.87 -9.83
N LEU A 101 -39.79 -14.32 -8.60
CA LEU A 101 -40.79 -15.00 -7.77
C LEU A 101 -40.69 -14.63 -6.28
N PRO A 102 -41.77 -14.11 -5.66
CA PRO A 102 -41.80 -13.82 -4.22
C PRO A 102 -42.62 -14.86 -3.45
N VAL A 103 -42.05 -15.49 -2.41
CA VAL A 103 -42.78 -15.97 -1.22
C VAL A 103 -41.83 -16.00 -0.01
N LEU A 104 -41.82 -14.93 0.79
CA LEU A 104 -42.32 -14.94 2.18
C LEU A 104 -42.32 -13.49 2.71
N GLU A 105 -43.50 -12.99 3.06
CA GLU A 105 -43.72 -11.72 3.78
C GLU A 105 -43.08 -11.79 5.18
N GLY A 106 -42.39 -10.72 5.60
CA GLY A 106 -41.89 -10.59 6.98
C GLY A 106 -40.50 -9.98 7.19
N LEU A 107 -39.90 -9.31 6.20
CA LEU A 107 -38.64 -8.56 6.36
C LEU A 107 -38.79 -7.12 5.87
N GLU A 108 -39.77 -6.41 6.42
CA GLU A 108 -39.68 -4.94 6.52
C GLU A 108 -38.76 -4.63 7.71
N ASP A 109 -37.46 -4.88 7.50
CA ASP A 109 -36.28 -4.38 8.22
C ASP A 109 -35.05 -5.18 7.75
N VAL A 110 -34.86 -5.33 6.43
CA VAL A 110 -33.52 -5.66 5.91
C VAL A 110 -32.69 -4.39 6.06
N GLN A 111 -32.15 -4.22 7.25
CA GLN A 111 -30.96 -3.44 7.49
C GLN A 111 -29.97 -3.79 6.37
N GLU A 112 -29.62 -2.80 5.55
CA GLU A 112 -28.61 -2.90 4.49
C GLU A 112 -27.51 -3.87 4.95
N GLU A 113 -27.22 -4.92 4.18
CA GLU A 113 -26.14 -5.88 4.49
C GLU A 113 -24.92 -5.08 4.95
N GLU A 114 -24.58 -5.17 6.24
CA GLU A 114 -23.50 -4.37 6.80
C GLU A 114 -22.23 -4.64 5.99
N ASP A 115 -21.71 -3.61 5.31
CA ASP A 115 -20.38 -3.56 4.68
C ASP A 115 -19.27 -3.73 5.74
N GLY A 116 -19.24 -4.90 6.37
CA GLY A 116 -18.40 -5.25 7.50
C GLY A 116 -17.30 -6.24 7.12
N LEU A 117 -16.24 -6.27 7.92
CA LEU A 117 -15.18 -7.26 7.76
C LEU A 117 -15.75 -8.67 7.96
N ALA A 118 -15.80 -9.46 6.88
CA ALA A 118 -16.35 -10.81 6.88
C ALA A 118 -15.30 -11.86 6.53
N CYS A 119 -15.48 -13.05 7.08
CA CYS A 119 -14.68 -14.21 6.73
C CYS A 119 -15.03 -14.69 5.33
N MET A 120 -14.04 -14.80 4.45
CA MET A 120 -14.21 -15.33 3.10
C MET A 120 -14.73 -16.77 3.00
N VAL A 121 -14.63 -17.55 4.08
CA VAL A 121 -15.08 -18.96 4.11
C VAL A 121 -16.54 -19.07 4.52
N CYS A 122 -16.92 -18.55 5.69
CA CYS A 122 -18.29 -18.65 6.20
C CYS A 122 -19.17 -17.43 5.87
N ARG A 123 -18.59 -16.35 5.34
CA ARG A 123 -19.24 -15.06 5.04
C ARG A 123 -19.80 -14.31 6.25
N GLU A 124 -19.52 -14.77 7.45
CA GLU A 124 -19.89 -14.11 8.70
C GLU A 124 -18.84 -13.07 9.10
N GLY A 125 -19.26 -11.96 9.69
CA GLY A 125 -18.41 -10.92 10.26
C GLY A 125 -18.62 -10.73 11.76
N TYR A 126 -18.04 -9.67 12.33
CA TYR A 126 -18.12 -9.39 13.77
C TYR A 126 -19.54 -9.19 14.29
N SER A 127 -20.52 -8.87 13.45
CA SER A 127 -21.93 -8.76 13.83
C SER A 127 -22.51 -10.11 14.27
N LEU A 128 -22.05 -11.21 13.66
CA LEU A 128 -22.47 -12.57 14.00
C LEU A 128 -21.49 -13.24 14.98
N ARG A 129 -20.19 -12.94 14.88
CA ARG A 129 -19.14 -13.55 15.71
C ARG A 129 -18.23 -12.47 16.31
N PRO A 130 -18.73 -11.67 17.27
CA PRO A 130 -18.03 -10.47 17.78
C PRO A 130 -16.76 -10.79 18.58
N ALA A 131 -16.72 -11.95 19.25
CA ALA A 131 -15.60 -12.36 20.08
C ALA A 131 -14.51 -13.13 19.30
N ASP A 132 -14.78 -13.54 18.06
CA ASP A 132 -13.87 -14.41 17.31
C ASP A 132 -12.82 -13.63 16.54
N LEU A 133 -11.57 -14.09 16.58
CA LEU A 133 -10.48 -13.42 15.91
C LEU A 133 -10.46 -13.71 14.40
N LEU A 134 -10.59 -12.65 13.58
CA LEU A 134 -10.26 -12.64 12.16
C LEU A 134 -8.75 -12.49 11.94
N GLY A 135 -8.26 -13.02 10.83
CA GLY A 135 -6.92 -12.78 10.33
C GLY A 135 -6.95 -12.46 8.84
N ALA A 136 -6.22 -11.46 8.41
CA ALA A 136 -5.99 -11.20 7.00
C ALA A 136 -4.94 -12.15 6.46
N TYR A 137 -5.21 -12.81 5.33
CA TYR A 137 -4.14 -13.48 4.59
C TYR A 137 -3.06 -12.47 4.26
N SER A 138 -1.81 -12.82 4.50
CA SER A 138 -0.70 -11.90 4.26
C SER A 138 0.47 -12.67 3.67
N TYR A 139 1.16 -12.02 2.75
CA TYR A 139 2.43 -12.48 2.24
C TYR A 139 3.55 -11.65 2.85
N SER A 140 4.51 -12.33 3.46
CA SER A 140 5.68 -11.70 4.04
C SER A 140 6.94 -12.27 3.40
N LYS A 141 7.86 -11.38 3.05
CA LYS A 141 9.18 -11.76 2.53
C LYS A 141 10.25 -10.91 3.19
N ARG A 142 11.47 -11.41 3.17
CA ARG A 142 12.65 -10.64 3.58
C ARG A 142 13.00 -9.61 2.53
N VAL A 143 13.30 -8.40 2.98
CA VAL A 143 13.79 -7.32 2.13
C VAL A 143 14.94 -6.61 2.84
N ASN A 144 15.99 -6.31 2.09
CA ASN A 144 17.13 -5.55 2.59
C ASN A 144 16.79 -4.06 2.51
N LEU A 145 16.93 -3.36 3.62
CA LEU A 145 16.71 -1.91 3.71
C LEU A 145 17.95 -1.19 3.17
N GLY A 146 18.00 -0.98 1.86
CA GLY A 146 19.07 -0.24 1.17
C GLY A 146 18.50 0.54 -0.02
N VAL A 147 19.25 1.54 -0.51
CA VAL A 147 18.85 2.48 -1.57
C VAL A 147 18.28 1.71 -2.77
N GLY A 148 16.97 1.85 -2.99
CA GLY A 148 16.24 1.32 -4.14
C GLY A 148 15.40 0.06 -3.92
N SER A 149 15.29 -0.50 -2.71
CA SER A 149 14.47 -1.71 -2.53
C SER A 149 12.98 -1.41 -2.32
N SER A 150 12.22 -1.32 -3.41
CA SER A 150 10.75 -1.44 -3.37
C SER A 150 10.38 -2.90 -3.09
N GLY A 151 10.00 -3.22 -1.85
CA GLY A 151 9.74 -4.60 -1.46
C GLY A 151 8.97 -4.76 -0.16
N SER A 152 7.64 -4.92 -0.23
CA SER A 152 6.83 -5.80 0.64
C SER A 152 5.38 -5.77 0.16
N ALA A 153 4.89 -6.86 -0.43
CA ALA A 153 3.53 -7.00 -0.96
C ALA A 153 2.64 -7.67 0.07
N ARG A 154 1.62 -6.97 0.59
CA ARG A 154 0.72 -7.49 1.61
C ARG A 154 -0.74 -7.30 1.19
N GLY A 155 -1.19 -8.08 0.21
CA GLY A 155 -2.61 -8.22 -0.13
C GLY A 155 -3.26 -9.34 0.69
N GLY A 156 -4.47 -9.08 1.22
CA GLY A 156 -5.14 -10.04 2.08
C GLY A 156 -6.65 -9.94 2.12
N GLU A 157 -7.31 -11.05 1.83
CA GLU A 157 -8.69 -11.29 2.26
C GLU A 157 -8.71 -11.77 3.72
N CYS A 158 -9.76 -11.40 4.47
CA CYS A 158 -9.89 -11.76 5.88
C CYS A 158 -10.59 -13.11 6.06
N VAL A 159 -10.09 -13.90 7.03
CA VAL A 159 -10.59 -15.22 7.39
C VAL A 159 -10.57 -15.41 8.89
N TYR A 160 -11.61 -16.01 9.48
CA TYR A 160 -11.54 -16.41 10.89
C TYR A 160 -10.42 -17.41 11.10
N THR A 161 -9.64 -17.22 12.17
CA THR A 161 -8.51 -18.13 12.47
C THR A 161 -8.98 -19.58 12.66
N THR A 162 -10.17 -19.79 13.23
CA THR A 162 -10.82 -21.09 13.36
C THR A 162 -11.22 -21.68 12.00
N CYS A 163 -11.85 -20.89 11.12
CA CYS A 163 -12.20 -21.32 9.77
C CYS A 163 -10.95 -21.67 8.94
N HIS A 164 -9.85 -20.93 9.07
CA HIS A 164 -8.60 -21.29 8.43
C HIS A 164 -8.05 -22.62 8.94
N GLN A 165 -8.09 -22.88 10.26
CA GLN A 165 -7.64 -24.16 10.83
C GLN A 165 -8.50 -25.34 10.35
N GLU A 166 -9.81 -25.16 10.24
CA GLU A 166 -10.72 -26.18 9.71
C GLU A 166 -10.49 -26.42 8.21
N ALA A 167 -10.33 -25.34 7.44
CA ALA A 167 -9.97 -25.40 6.03
C ALA A 167 -8.64 -26.13 5.80
N LYS A 168 -7.60 -25.81 6.59
CA LYS A 168 -6.32 -26.51 6.61
C LYS A 168 -6.49 -27.99 6.91
N ARG A 169 -7.29 -28.34 7.92
CA ARG A 169 -7.56 -29.74 8.30
C ARG A 169 -8.26 -30.49 7.17
N ALA A 170 -9.24 -29.86 6.52
CA ALA A 170 -9.95 -30.44 5.37
C ALA A 170 -9.04 -30.62 4.16
N ASP A 171 -8.20 -29.63 3.85
CA ASP A 171 -7.23 -29.67 2.74
C ASP A 171 -6.17 -30.77 2.94
N ALA A 172 -5.77 -31.03 4.18
CA ALA A 172 -4.87 -32.13 4.54
C ALA A 172 -5.53 -33.51 4.44
N ALA A 173 -6.86 -33.58 4.54
CA ALA A 173 -7.64 -34.83 4.47
C ALA A 173 -8.04 -35.21 3.03
N LEU A 174 -7.70 -34.40 2.02
CA LEU A 174 -7.93 -34.70 0.60
C LEU A 174 -7.11 -35.92 0.16
N ARG A 175 -7.62 -36.63 -0.87
CA ARG A 175 -6.91 -37.77 -1.49
C ARG A 175 -5.48 -37.41 -1.91
N ASN A 176 -5.29 -36.18 -2.38
CA ASN A 176 -4.00 -35.54 -2.55
C ASN A 176 -3.93 -34.36 -1.58
N PRO A 177 -3.24 -34.49 -0.42
CA PRO A 177 -3.16 -33.44 0.58
C PRO A 177 -2.54 -32.16 0.01
N LYS A 178 -3.17 -31.00 0.26
CA LYS A 178 -2.58 -29.69 -0.08
C LYS A 178 -1.73 -29.18 1.08
N LYS A 179 -0.66 -28.44 0.78
CA LYS A 179 0.04 -27.67 1.83
C LYS A 179 -0.87 -26.52 2.28
N GLU A 180 -0.76 -26.15 3.55
CA GLU A 180 -1.57 -25.10 4.19
C GLU A 180 -1.68 -23.83 3.33
N TRP A 181 -0.53 -23.32 2.88
CA TRP A 181 -0.47 -22.07 2.13
C TRP A 181 -0.87 -22.20 0.65
N ASP A 182 -0.83 -23.40 0.07
CA ASP A 182 -1.37 -23.66 -1.27
C ASP A 182 -2.91 -23.58 -1.24
N GLY A 183 -3.52 -24.15 -0.21
CA GLY A 183 -4.97 -24.03 0.03
C GLY A 183 -5.39 -22.60 0.39
N ALA A 184 -4.60 -21.92 1.22
CA ALA A 184 -4.85 -20.53 1.60
C ALA A 184 -4.78 -19.58 0.39
N THR A 185 -3.80 -19.76 -0.50
CA THR A 185 -3.64 -18.97 -1.72
C THR A 185 -4.88 -19.05 -2.63
N LEU A 186 -5.48 -20.23 -2.79
CA LEU A 186 -6.72 -20.38 -3.55
C LEU A 186 -7.90 -19.61 -2.95
N ARG A 187 -7.96 -19.55 -1.63
CA ARG A 187 -8.99 -18.77 -0.94
C ARG A 187 -8.72 -17.29 -1.16
N ASN A 188 -7.47 -16.85 -1.00
CA ASN A 188 -6.99 -15.48 -1.15
C ASN A 188 -6.95 -14.96 -2.61
N ASN A 189 -7.93 -15.33 -3.45
CA ASN A 189 -7.99 -15.01 -4.88
C ASN A 189 -6.68 -15.24 -5.63
N GLU A 190 -6.04 -16.40 -5.39
CA GLU A 190 -4.75 -16.80 -6.01
C GLU A 190 -3.56 -15.89 -5.65
N SER A 191 -3.75 -14.92 -4.75
CA SER A 191 -2.68 -14.11 -4.18
C SER A 191 -1.93 -14.95 -3.15
N LEU A 192 -0.61 -15.07 -3.32
CA LEU A 192 0.25 -15.79 -2.40
C LEU A 192 0.03 -15.28 -0.97
N CYS A 193 0.02 -16.19 -0.02
CA CYS A 193 0.00 -15.88 1.41
C CYS A 193 0.81 -16.92 2.17
N ASN A 194 1.50 -16.50 3.22
CA ASN A 194 2.31 -17.37 4.07
C ASN A 194 2.15 -17.05 5.56
N SER A 195 1.19 -16.21 5.91
CA SER A 195 0.85 -15.85 7.29
C SER A 195 -0.58 -15.34 7.39
N LEU A 196 -1.16 -15.47 8.58
CA LEU A 196 -2.38 -14.76 8.97
C LEU A 196 -1.99 -13.58 9.84
N PHE A 197 -2.29 -12.38 9.38
CA PHE A 197 -2.12 -11.16 10.16
C PHE A 197 -3.35 -10.97 11.05
N PRO A 198 -3.21 -10.94 12.39
CA PRO A 198 -4.35 -10.87 13.29
C PRO A 198 -5.09 -9.52 13.19
N VAL A 199 -6.42 -9.57 13.12
CA VAL A 199 -7.29 -8.40 13.12
C VAL A 199 -8.09 -8.40 14.42
N ARG A 200 -7.93 -7.34 15.23
CA ARG A 200 -8.65 -7.23 16.50
C ARG A 200 -9.98 -6.54 16.30
N GLY A 201 -11.07 -7.30 16.45
CA GLY A 201 -12.42 -6.76 16.56
C GLY A 201 -12.71 -6.15 17.94
N PRO A 202 -13.80 -5.39 18.08
CA PRO A 202 -14.11 -4.64 19.31
C PRO A 202 -14.32 -5.54 20.53
N SER A 203 -14.92 -6.72 20.34
CA SER A 203 -15.21 -7.67 21.42
C SER A 203 -14.21 -8.82 21.51
N VAL A 204 -13.14 -8.81 20.70
CA VAL A 204 -12.13 -9.87 20.75
C VAL A 204 -11.30 -9.73 22.02
N PRO A 205 -11.22 -10.78 22.87
CA PRO A 205 -10.41 -10.76 24.08
C PRO A 205 -8.94 -10.43 23.77
N LEU A 206 -8.35 -9.49 24.53
CA LEU A 206 -6.98 -9.04 24.28
C LEU A 206 -5.99 -10.22 24.31
N ALA A 207 -6.09 -11.11 25.31
CA ALA A 207 -5.21 -12.27 25.44
C ALA A 207 -5.26 -13.21 24.22
N GLN A 208 -6.43 -13.35 23.57
CA GLN A 208 -6.56 -14.12 22.34
C GLN A 208 -5.82 -13.42 21.20
N TYR A 209 -6.02 -12.11 21.03
CA TYR A 209 -5.29 -11.32 20.04
C TYR A 209 -3.76 -11.44 20.22
N LEU A 210 -3.25 -11.32 21.46
CA LEU A 210 -1.81 -11.42 21.76
C LEU A 210 -1.19 -12.73 21.28
N ARG A 211 -1.85 -13.86 21.57
CA ARG A 211 -1.39 -15.18 21.10
C ARG A 211 -1.24 -15.24 19.59
N HIS A 212 -2.14 -14.61 18.84
CA HIS A 212 -2.08 -14.60 17.38
C HIS A 212 -1.07 -13.58 16.83
N VAL A 213 -0.81 -12.49 17.56
CA VAL A 213 0.33 -11.60 17.30
C VAL A 213 1.64 -12.37 17.45
N ASP A 214 1.82 -13.12 18.54
CA ASP A 214 3.01 -13.96 18.75
C ASP A 214 3.17 -15.00 17.64
N GLN A 215 2.10 -15.71 17.30
CA GLN A 215 2.11 -16.68 16.20
C GLN A 215 2.50 -16.06 14.85
N TYR A 216 2.01 -14.84 14.56
CA TYR A 216 2.39 -14.12 13.36
C TYR A 216 3.89 -13.80 13.34
N TRP A 217 4.46 -13.33 14.46
CA TRP A 217 5.90 -13.06 14.55
C TRP A 217 6.76 -14.33 14.49
N ASP A 218 6.30 -15.43 15.06
CA ASP A 218 6.98 -16.73 14.94
C ASP A 218 7.05 -17.20 13.47
N ASN A 219 5.96 -17.01 12.72
CA ASN A 219 5.95 -17.28 11.28
C ASN A 219 6.95 -16.40 10.52
N LEU A 220 7.07 -15.11 10.89
CA LEU A 220 8.06 -14.22 10.28
C LEU A 220 9.50 -14.62 10.62
N ASN A 221 9.76 -15.05 11.85
CA ASN A 221 11.07 -15.53 12.28
C ASN A 221 11.48 -16.80 11.53
N ALA A 222 10.52 -17.64 11.13
CA ALA A 222 10.79 -18.82 10.30
C ALA A 222 11.27 -18.45 8.88
N LEU A 223 11.00 -17.23 8.40
CA LEU A 223 11.57 -16.73 7.15
C LEU A 223 13.04 -16.33 7.30
N GLY A 224 13.54 -16.19 8.54
CA GLY A 224 14.95 -16.00 8.94
C GLY A 224 15.13 -14.94 10.04
N ARG A 225 16.38 -14.54 10.35
CA ARG A 225 16.70 -13.47 11.32
C ARG A 225 16.61 -12.04 10.77
N ALA A 226 15.78 -11.17 11.34
CA ALA A 226 15.74 -9.73 11.00
C ALA A 226 16.29 -8.89 12.17
N ASP A 227 16.92 -7.75 11.86
CA ASP A 227 17.47 -6.87 12.89
C ASP A 227 16.44 -5.84 13.35
N GLY A 228 16.24 -5.74 14.67
CA GLY A 228 15.30 -4.82 15.30
C GLY A 228 14.23 -5.51 16.13
N ASN A 229 13.54 -4.74 16.97
CA ASN A 229 12.37 -5.23 17.71
C ASN A 229 11.13 -5.29 16.81
N ARG A 230 10.09 -6.00 17.26
CA ARG A 230 8.82 -6.18 16.53
C ARG A 230 8.20 -4.87 16.07
N LEU A 231 8.19 -3.84 16.93
CA LEU A 231 7.67 -2.52 16.59
C LEU A 231 8.46 -1.89 15.44
N ARG A 232 9.79 -1.85 15.52
CA ARG A 232 10.67 -1.29 14.49
C ARG A 232 10.47 -1.98 13.14
N LEU A 233 10.38 -3.31 13.13
CA LEU A 233 10.16 -4.09 11.91
C LEU A 233 8.80 -3.76 11.28
N LEU A 234 7.73 -3.71 12.10
CA LEU A 234 6.40 -3.35 11.63
C LEU A 234 6.34 -1.89 11.15
N THR A 235 7.05 -0.96 11.79
CA THR A 235 7.19 0.42 11.31
C THR A 235 7.79 0.45 9.92
N TYR A 236 8.84 -0.33 9.63
CA TYR A 236 9.38 -0.45 8.28
C TYR A 236 8.39 -1.06 7.28
N ASP A 237 7.61 -2.07 7.70
CA ASP A 237 6.54 -2.60 6.85
C ASP A 237 5.50 -1.53 6.48
N ILE A 238 5.12 -0.67 7.43
CA ILE A 238 4.22 0.48 7.19
C ILE A 238 4.90 1.49 6.25
N VAL A 239 6.17 1.81 6.47
CA VAL A 239 6.94 2.71 5.59
C VAL A 239 6.95 2.20 4.15
N LEU A 240 7.23 0.91 3.95
CA LEU A 240 7.28 0.29 2.62
C LEU A 240 5.89 0.21 1.97
N MET A 241 4.85 -0.04 2.77
CA MET A 241 3.46 0.00 2.31
C MET A 241 3.08 1.38 1.78
N LEU A 242 3.33 2.44 2.56
CA LEU A 242 3.07 3.83 2.18
C LEU A 242 3.93 4.26 0.98
N ALA A 243 5.19 3.83 0.92
CA ALA A 243 6.07 4.12 -0.21
C ALA A 243 5.55 3.53 -1.52
N ARG A 244 4.87 2.38 -1.50
CA ARG A 244 4.27 1.79 -2.69
C ARG A 244 3.06 2.57 -3.19
N PHE A 245 2.18 3.02 -2.29
CA PHE A 245 1.11 3.96 -2.66
C PHE A 245 1.69 5.24 -3.26
N ALA A 246 2.72 5.80 -2.63
CA ALA A 246 3.37 7.04 -3.04
C ALA A 246 4.08 6.96 -4.40
N THR A 247 4.67 5.82 -4.73
CA THR A 247 5.42 5.62 -5.99
C THR A 247 4.59 4.99 -7.10
N GLY A 248 3.36 4.55 -6.81
CA GLY A 248 2.57 3.74 -7.75
C GLY A 248 3.18 2.35 -8.04
N ALA A 249 4.11 1.88 -7.21
CA ALA A 249 4.76 0.59 -7.40
C ALA A 249 3.74 -0.55 -7.24
N SER A 250 3.89 -1.59 -8.07
CA SER A 250 2.95 -2.70 -8.08
C SER A 250 2.94 -3.46 -6.75
N PHE A 251 1.75 -3.63 -6.17
CA PHE A 251 1.53 -4.50 -5.03
C PHE A 251 1.55 -5.98 -5.41
N SER A 252 1.25 -6.34 -6.66
CA SER A 252 1.18 -7.75 -7.09
C SER A 252 2.51 -8.34 -7.53
N ALA A 253 3.56 -7.53 -7.67
CA ALA A 253 4.86 -7.95 -8.20
C ALA A 253 5.45 -9.17 -7.47
N ASP A 254 5.23 -9.27 -6.15
CA ASP A 254 5.80 -10.33 -5.32
C ASP A 254 4.81 -11.43 -4.95
N CYS A 255 3.53 -11.10 -4.80
CA CYS A 255 2.51 -12.03 -4.29
C CYS A 255 1.50 -12.47 -5.35
N ARG A 256 1.68 -12.09 -6.62
CA ARG A 256 0.82 -12.50 -7.75
C ARG A 256 -0.66 -12.08 -7.62
N GLY A 257 -0.93 -11.05 -6.84
CA GLY A 257 -2.28 -10.47 -6.66
C GLY A 257 -2.28 -9.41 -5.56
N GLY A 258 -3.45 -9.03 -5.05
CA GLY A 258 -3.57 -7.98 -4.03
C GLY A 258 -3.25 -6.57 -4.56
N GLY A 259 -4.28 -5.84 -5.00
CA GLY A 259 -4.16 -4.49 -5.56
C GLY A 259 -4.12 -3.37 -4.50
N ARG A 260 -4.14 -2.12 -4.98
CA ARG A 260 -4.18 -0.91 -4.12
C ARG A 260 -5.34 -0.95 -3.12
N GLU A 261 -6.49 -1.45 -3.55
CA GLU A 261 -7.70 -1.57 -2.72
C GLU A 261 -7.49 -2.52 -1.53
N SER A 262 -7.06 -3.76 -1.76
CA SER A 262 -6.86 -4.72 -0.66
C SER A 262 -5.78 -4.25 0.32
N ASN A 263 -4.70 -3.66 -0.18
CA ASN A 263 -3.61 -3.16 0.66
C ASN A 263 -4.04 -1.91 1.46
N SER A 264 -4.92 -1.07 0.90
CA SER A 264 -5.46 0.10 1.62
C SER A 264 -6.36 -0.32 2.78
N ARG A 265 -7.17 -1.37 2.61
CA ARG A 265 -7.97 -1.98 3.69
C ARG A 265 -7.11 -2.69 4.74
N PHE A 266 -5.91 -3.14 4.37
CA PHE A 266 -4.98 -3.83 5.27
C PHE A 266 -4.16 -2.87 6.16
N LEU A 267 -3.77 -1.71 5.63
CA LEU A 267 -2.95 -0.71 6.32
C LEU A 267 -3.46 -0.32 7.74
N PRO A 268 -4.76 -0.07 7.97
CA PRO A 268 -5.26 0.25 9.32
C PRO A 268 -4.98 -0.84 10.36
N PHE A 269 -4.97 -2.11 9.96
CA PHE A 269 -4.66 -3.23 10.87
C PHE A 269 -3.16 -3.33 11.17
N MET A 270 -2.29 -2.91 10.24
CA MET A 270 -0.86 -2.74 10.54
C MET A 270 -0.65 -1.67 11.62
N ILE A 271 -1.39 -0.57 11.53
CA ILE A 271 -1.37 0.51 12.53
C ILE A 271 -1.94 0.02 13.86
N GLN A 272 -3.01 -0.78 13.84
CA GLN A 272 -3.59 -1.40 15.04
C GLN A 272 -2.55 -2.24 15.80
N MET A 273 -1.78 -3.08 15.09
CA MET A 273 -0.70 -3.86 15.70
C MET A 273 0.47 -2.97 16.13
N ALA A 274 0.84 -1.94 15.37
CA ALA A 274 1.92 -1.03 15.74
C ALA A 274 1.62 -0.27 17.03
N ARG A 275 0.39 0.25 17.17
CA ARG A 275 -0.06 0.90 18.41
C ARG A 275 -0.01 -0.08 19.58
N HIS A 276 -0.50 -1.30 19.37
CA HIS A 276 -0.45 -2.33 20.39
C HIS A 276 0.99 -2.67 20.84
N LEU A 277 1.93 -2.84 19.90
CA LEU A 277 3.34 -3.12 20.23
C LEU A 277 4.03 -1.93 20.92
N LEU A 278 3.62 -0.70 20.60
CA LEU A 278 4.10 0.50 21.27
C LEU A 278 3.60 0.59 22.72
N ASP A 279 2.35 0.20 22.97
CA ASP A 279 1.75 0.21 24.32
C ASP A 279 2.24 -0.94 25.20
N GLN A 280 2.67 -2.06 24.60
CA GLN A 280 3.30 -3.16 25.33
C GLN A 280 4.73 -2.87 25.80
N GLY A 281 5.43 -1.90 25.19
CA GLY A 281 6.79 -1.56 25.58
C GLY A 281 6.86 -0.77 26.89
N SER A 282 8.06 -0.30 27.23
CA SER A 282 8.22 0.54 28.42
C SER A 282 7.43 1.85 28.25
N PRO A 283 6.92 2.46 29.34
CA PRO A 283 6.28 3.79 29.29
C PRO A 283 7.20 4.89 28.71
N SER A 284 8.51 4.64 28.66
CA SER A 284 9.50 5.51 28.02
C SER A 284 9.63 5.30 26.51
N GLN A 285 9.14 4.20 25.92
CA GLN A 285 9.31 3.89 24.50
C GLN A 285 8.70 4.96 23.60
N ARG A 286 7.45 5.36 23.85
CA ARG A 286 6.77 6.43 23.10
C ARG A 286 7.50 7.76 23.22
N ARG A 287 7.88 8.15 24.45
CA ARG A 287 8.65 9.38 24.70
C ARG A 287 10.03 9.36 24.03
N ASN A 288 10.70 8.21 24.00
CA ASN A 288 11.98 8.05 23.30
C ASN A 288 11.80 8.17 21.78
N MET A 289 10.72 7.61 21.24
CA MET A 289 10.38 7.73 19.81
C MET A 289 10.08 9.18 19.42
N ALA A 290 9.27 9.90 20.20
CA ALA A 290 9.01 11.32 19.99
C ALA A 290 10.31 12.16 20.10
N ARG A 291 11.15 11.89 21.11
CA ARG A 291 12.46 12.57 21.24
C ARG A 291 13.38 12.31 20.04
N ALA A 292 13.36 11.11 19.47
CA ALA A 292 14.12 10.78 18.26
C ALA A 292 13.61 11.59 17.06
N VAL A 293 12.29 11.78 16.93
CA VAL A 293 11.70 12.64 15.89
C VAL A 293 12.13 14.09 16.09
N SER A 294 12.00 14.66 17.28
CA SER A 294 12.41 16.05 17.54
C SER A 294 13.91 16.27 17.30
N ALA A 295 14.74 15.31 17.70
CA ALA A 295 16.18 15.35 17.46
C ALA A 295 16.51 15.25 15.96
N TYR A 296 15.81 14.38 15.22
CA TYR A 296 15.93 14.29 13.78
C TYR A 296 15.57 15.62 13.12
N ILE A 297 14.43 16.24 13.46
CA ILE A 297 14.00 17.51 12.86
C ILE A 297 14.96 18.65 13.17
N SER A 298 15.48 18.70 14.40
CA SER A 298 16.38 19.77 14.86
C SER A 298 17.82 19.63 14.38
N SER A 299 18.23 18.46 13.87
CA SER A 299 19.58 18.26 13.35
C SER A 299 19.85 19.16 12.13
N SER A 300 21.10 19.54 11.88
CA SER A 300 21.42 20.15 10.58
C SER A 300 21.48 19.06 9.49
N SER A 301 21.19 19.41 8.24
CA SER A 301 21.37 18.49 7.09
C SER A 301 22.83 18.03 6.97
N SER A 302 23.78 18.85 7.41
CA SER A 302 25.22 18.58 7.43
C SER A 302 25.62 17.50 8.47
N ASP A 303 24.88 17.35 9.57
CA ASP A 303 25.15 16.36 10.63
C ASP A 303 24.81 14.92 10.21
N VAL A 304 24.11 14.74 9.08
CA VAL A 304 23.76 13.41 8.53
C VAL A 304 24.95 12.81 7.74
N ARG A 305 26.06 13.53 7.58
CA ARG A 305 27.31 12.91 7.08
C ARG A 305 27.88 11.96 8.14
N PRO A 306 28.33 10.75 7.77
CA PRO A 306 28.90 9.78 8.70
C PRO A 306 30.24 10.27 9.22
N SER A 307 30.20 11.09 10.26
CA SER A 307 31.37 11.57 10.98
C SER A 307 31.80 10.46 11.94
N SER A 308 32.68 9.57 11.47
CA SER A 308 33.44 8.72 12.39
C SER A 308 34.52 9.56 13.07
N PRO A 309 34.59 9.49 14.40
CA PRO A 309 35.86 9.22 15.04
C PRO A 309 35.74 7.93 15.85
N SER A 310 36.77 7.08 15.76
CA SER A 310 37.00 5.84 16.51
C SER A 310 36.18 4.60 16.15
N GLY A 311 36.80 3.72 15.35
CA GLY A 311 37.05 2.32 15.72
C GLY A 311 35.90 1.32 15.84
N THR A 312 34.64 1.69 15.64
CA THR A 312 33.54 0.72 15.57
C THR A 312 32.71 1.03 14.34
N GLN A 313 32.80 0.17 13.32
CA GLN A 313 31.99 0.32 12.11
C GLN A 313 30.51 0.38 12.49
N PRO A 314 29.75 1.41 12.07
CA PRO A 314 28.30 1.37 12.15
C PRO A 314 27.82 0.23 11.25
N THR A 315 26.99 -0.66 11.77
CA THR A 315 26.28 -1.66 10.98
C THR A 315 25.50 -0.95 9.86
N LEU A 316 25.87 -1.24 8.62
CA LEU A 316 25.41 -0.67 7.34
C LEU A 316 23.92 -0.93 7.01
N GLY A 317 23.02 -0.92 8.01
CA GLY A 317 21.61 -1.30 7.85
C GLY A 317 20.60 -0.47 8.67
N THR A 318 21.00 0.68 9.21
CA THR A 318 20.21 1.43 10.20
C THR A 318 20.00 2.89 9.80
N GLU A 319 19.79 3.19 8.51
CA GLU A 319 19.44 4.55 8.10
C GLU A 319 17.97 4.82 8.41
N GLU A 320 17.73 5.64 9.43
CA GLU A 320 16.40 6.14 9.77
C GLU A 320 16.01 7.24 8.76
N THR A 321 15.33 6.83 7.70
CA THR A 321 14.94 7.73 6.60
C THR A 321 13.89 8.75 7.05
N VAL A 322 13.71 9.81 6.27
CA VAL A 322 12.65 10.81 6.52
C VAL A 322 11.26 10.16 6.57
N GLN A 323 11.01 9.15 5.74
CA GLN A 323 9.76 8.38 5.73
C GLN A 323 9.54 7.60 7.04
N PHE A 324 10.61 6.98 7.56
CA PHE A 324 10.57 6.28 8.85
C PHE A 324 10.27 7.25 9.99
N MET A 325 10.87 8.43 9.96
CA MET A 325 10.65 9.47 10.97
C MET A 325 9.23 10.06 10.90
N MET A 326 8.64 10.21 9.72
CA MET A 326 7.23 10.59 9.58
C MET A 326 6.28 9.56 10.20
N VAL A 327 6.54 8.24 9.99
CA VAL A 327 5.73 7.18 10.62
C VAL A 327 5.93 7.15 12.14
N ASN A 328 7.15 7.38 12.63
CA ASN A 328 7.39 7.52 14.07
C ASN A 328 6.64 8.71 14.67
N SER A 329 6.63 9.86 13.99
CA SER A 329 5.84 11.04 14.40
C SER A 329 4.36 10.69 14.48
N PHE A 330 3.82 10.00 13.46
CA PHE A 330 2.46 9.50 13.47
C PHE A 330 2.17 8.54 14.64
N LEU A 331 3.09 7.66 15.01
CA LEU A 331 2.86 6.71 16.10
C LEU A 331 3.08 7.31 17.51
N SER A 332 3.86 8.39 17.66
CA SER A 332 4.29 8.88 18.99
C SER A 332 3.85 10.28 19.40
N GLU A 333 3.44 11.14 18.48
CA GLU A 333 3.21 12.57 18.76
C GLU A 333 1.74 12.96 18.55
N SER A 334 1.32 14.15 18.99
CA SER A 334 -0.03 14.67 18.70
C SER A 334 -0.16 15.20 17.26
N TYR A 335 -1.37 15.55 16.84
CA TYR A 335 -1.58 16.21 15.54
C TYR A 335 -0.97 17.62 15.52
N GLU A 336 -1.02 18.35 16.63
CA GLU A 336 -0.42 19.67 16.79
C GLU A 336 1.11 19.62 16.67
N SER A 337 1.75 18.61 17.27
CA SER A 337 3.18 18.37 17.10
C SER A 337 3.52 18.04 15.64
N TRP A 338 2.70 17.24 14.97
CA TRP A 338 2.87 16.98 13.54
C TRP A 338 2.82 18.26 12.72
N LEU A 339 1.86 19.16 12.95
CA LEU A 339 1.77 20.46 12.26
C LEU A 339 3.02 21.31 12.48
N GLN A 340 3.64 21.27 13.67
CA GLN A 340 4.91 21.96 13.95
C GLN A 340 6.09 21.35 13.17
N HIS A 341 6.10 20.01 12.99
CA HIS A 341 7.17 19.30 12.31
C HIS A 341 6.98 19.18 10.79
N ARG A 342 5.75 19.35 10.29
CA ARG A 342 5.32 19.06 8.91
C ARG A 342 6.17 19.77 7.86
N ARG A 343 6.41 21.07 8.04
CA ARG A 343 7.25 21.86 7.13
C ARG A 343 8.69 21.32 7.05
N ALA A 344 9.29 20.98 8.19
CA ALA A 344 10.67 20.47 8.22
C ALA A 344 10.77 19.06 7.60
N PHE A 345 9.78 18.21 7.86
CA PHE A 345 9.62 16.92 7.18
C PHE A 345 9.50 17.08 5.67
N LEU A 346 8.69 18.04 5.21
CA LEU A 346 8.50 18.32 3.79
C LEU A 346 9.80 18.77 3.13
N GLN A 347 10.55 19.68 3.75
CA GLN A 347 11.85 20.15 3.23
C GLN A 347 12.88 19.01 3.11
N ARG A 348 13.02 18.20 4.16
CA ARG A 348 13.91 17.03 4.17
C ARG A 348 13.48 15.98 3.17
N GLY A 349 12.17 15.77 3.04
CA GLY A 349 11.57 14.86 2.06
C GLY A 349 11.87 15.28 0.64
N ILE A 350 11.65 16.56 0.30
CA ILE A 350 11.93 17.11 -1.03
C ILE A 350 13.40 16.89 -1.39
N TYR A 351 14.32 17.21 -0.48
CA TYR A 351 15.74 16.97 -0.70
C TYR A 351 16.06 15.49 -0.89
N HIS A 352 15.49 14.61 -0.06
CA HIS A 352 15.67 13.17 -0.18
C HIS A 352 15.20 12.63 -1.53
N ALA A 353 14.01 13.03 -2.00
CA ALA A 353 13.48 12.63 -3.30
C ALA A 353 14.37 13.11 -4.45
N TYR A 354 14.83 14.37 -4.36
CA TYR A 354 15.77 14.93 -5.33
C TYR A 354 17.11 14.17 -5.36
N MET A 355 17.65 13.80 -4.19
CA MET A 355 18.89 13.02 -4.10
C MET A 355 18.72 11.62 -4.69
N GLN A 356 17.61 10.94 -4.42
CA GLN A 356 17.34 9.63 -5.01
C GLN A 356 17.25 9.69 -6.54
N HIS A 357 16.59 10.71 -7.08
CA HIS A 357 16.50 10.90 -8.53
C HIS A 357 17.86 11.19 -9.17
N THR A 358 18.68 12.06 -8.56
CA THR A 358 20.03 12.39 -9.07
C THR A 358 20.99 11.21 -9.00
N HIS A 359 20.97 10.41 -7.92
CA HIS A 359 21.77 9.19 -7.80
C HIS A 359 21.35 8.10 -8.79
N SER A 360 20.06 7.98 -9.10
CA SER A 360 19.56 7.03 -10.10
C SER A 360 19.98 7.39 -11.53
N ARG A 361 20.30 8.67 -11.79
CA ARG A 361 20.72 9.20 -13.10
C ARG A 361 22.25 9.36 -13.24
N ALA A 362 23.03 9.19 -12.18
CA ALA A 362 24.47 9.28 -12.25
C ALA A 362 25.02 8.14 -13.15
N PRO A 363 25.72 8.44 -14.26
CA PRO A 363 26.32 7.40 -15.07
C PRO A 363 27.36 6.65 -14.24
N SER A 364 27.33 5.31 -14.28
CA SER A 364 28.41 4.49 -13.73
C SER A 364 29.73 4.96 -14.35
N VAL A 365 30.61 5.57 -13.55
CA VAL A 365 31.93 6.01 -13.99
C VAL A 365 32.83 4.78 -14.15
N THR A 366 32.63 4.08 -15.26
CA THR A 366 33.53 3.06 -15.80
C THR A 366 33.37 3.01 -17.33
N ALA A 367 33.71 4.12 -18.00
CA ALA A 367 34.04 4.11 -19.42
C ALA A 367 35.05 5.24 -19.72
N PRO A 368 36.15 4.96 -20.46
CA PRO A 368 37.13 5.97 -20.81
C PRO A 368 36.61 6.91 -21.92
N PRO A 369 37.17 8.13 -22.04
CA PRO A 369 36.61 9.16 -22.89
C PRO A 369 36.97 8.93 -24.36
N GLN A 370 35.98 8.93 -25.25
CA GLN A 370 36.17 9.27 -26.65
C GLN A 370 35.31 10.49 -26.94
N GLY A 371 35.99 11.59 -27.26
CA GLY A 371 35.38 12.89 -27.51
C GLY A 371 34.74 12.98 -28.87
N VAL A 372 33.71 13.82 -28.98
CA VAL A 372 33.37 14.58 -30.19
C VAL A 372 32.72 15.89 -29.74
N GLU A 373 33.21 17.01 -30.28
CA GLU A 373 32.66 18.36 -30.15
C GLU A 373 31.44 18.56 -31.07
N SER A 374 30.42 19.32 -30.62
CA SER A 374 29.83 20.45 -31.36
C SER A 374 28.56 20.97 -30.69
N GLY A 375 28.46 22.29 -30.59
CA GLY A 375 27.48 23.03 -29.79
C GLY A 375 26.14 23.37 -30.44
N SER A 376 25.33 24.14 -29.70
CA SER A 376 24.50 25.23 -30.20
C SER A 376 23.86 25.98 -29.02
N MET A 377 23.90 27.30 -29.03
CA MET A 377 23.19 28.20 -28.11
C MET A 377 21.73 28.35 -28.52
N GLY A 378 20.85 28.48 -27.53
CA GLY A 378 19.59 29.23 -27.64
C GLY A 378 18.34 28.44 -27.29
N GLN A 379 17.77 28.69 -26.11
CA GLN A 379 16.31 28.80 -25.84
C GLN A 379 16.06 29.04 -24.34
N SER A 380 15.68 30.28 -23.99
CA SER A 380 15.53 30.75 -22.60
C SER A 380 14.08 31.10 -22.23
N ALA A 381 13.08 30.37 -22.73
CA ALA A 381 11.68 30.55 -22.29
C ALA A 381 10.88 29.25 -22.26
N THR A 382 11.17 28.28 -23.14
CA THR A 382 10.60 26.93 -23.13
C THR A 382 11.30 25.97 -22.16
N ALA A 383 12.52 26.31 -21.72
CA ALA A 383 13.29 25.48 -20.78
C ALA A 383 12.85 25.62 -19.32
N GLU A 384 12.14 26.68 -18.94
CA GLU A 384 11.65 26.86 -17.56
C GLU A 384 10.40 26.02 -17.28
N ALA A 385 9.45 25.95 -18.23
CA ALA A 385 8.28 25.08 -18.10
C ALA A 385 8.69 23.59 -18.02
N GLY A 386 9.63 23.17 -18.87
CA GLY A 386 10.16 21.79 -18.82
C GLY A 386 10.95 21.46 -17.54
N LYS A 387 11.64 22.44 -16.93
CA LYS A 387 12.30 22.26 -15.63
C LYS A 387 11.31 22.16 -14.47
N ASN A 388 10.16 22.84 -14.57
CA ASN A 388 9.16 22.84 -13.50
C ASN A 388 8.31 21.56 -13.51
N ASP A 389 7.93 21.07 -14.69
CA ASP A 389 7.29 19.75 -14.84
C ASP A 389 8.24 18.63 -14.38
N ASP A 390 9.54 18.77 -14.65
CA ASP A 390 10.57 17.88 -14.12
C ASP A 390 10.58 17.91 -12.57
N LEU A 391 10.52 19.08 -11.92
CA LEU A 391 10.56 19.18 -10.46
C LEU A 391 9.36 18.50 -9.78
N LEU A 392 8.14 18.76 -10.25
CA LEU A 392 6.94 18.10 -9.71
C LEU A 392 7.07 16.58 -9.85
N SER A 393 7.47 16.08 -11.02
CA SER A 393 7.62 14.63 -11.26
C SER A 393 8.63 13.98 -10.30
N ILE A 394 9.71 14.68 -9.97
CA ILE A 394 10.77 14.21 -9.06
C ILE A 394 10.26 14.12 -7.62
N ILE A 395 9.54 15.14 -7.15
CA ILE A 395 9.13 15.22 -5.74
C ILE A 395 7.75 14.63 -5.46
N ARG A 396 6.92 14.40 -6.49
CA ARG A 396 5.54 13.90 -6.37
C ARG A 396 5.46 12.69 -5.44
N PRO A 397 6.31 11.64 -5.53
CA PRO A 397 6.23 10.52 -4.60
C PRO A 397 6.39 10.94 -3.13
N MET A 398 7.25 11.92 -2.84
CA MET A 398 7.38 12.40 -1.47
C MET A 398 6.21 13.27 -1.02
N LEU A 399 5.62 14.05 -1.93
CA LEU A 399 4.39 14.81 -1.64
C LEU A 399 3.24 13.87 -1.32
N VAL A 400 3.06 12.82 -2.14
CA VAL A 400 2.07 11.77 -1.90
C VAL A 400 2.32 11.08 -0.57
N TYR A 401 3.58 10.71 -0.27
CA TYR A 401 3.92 10.08 1.02
C TYR A 401 3.59 10.99 2.22
N THR A 402 3.95 12.27 2.13
CA THR A 402 3.68 13.26 3.21
C THR A 402 2.17 13.45 3.39
N GLY A 403 1.42 13.54 2.29
CA GLY A 403 -0.04 13.64 2.33
C GLY A 403 -0.72 12.38 2.84
N LEU A 404 -0.20 11.17 2.56
CA LEU A 404 -0.70 9.94 3.19
C LEU A 404 -0.52 9.97 4.71
N ILE A 405 0.62 10.48 5.19
CA ILE A 405 0.84 10.67 6.63
C ILE A 405 -0.16 11.70 7.18
N GLU A 406 -0.40 12.81 6.48
CA GLU A 406 -1.43 13.80 6.85
C GLU A 406 -2.83 13.16 6.97
N GLN A 407 -3.25 12.37 5.98
CA GLN A 407 -4.54 11.66 5.99
C GLN A 407 -4.63 10.72 7.21
N LEU A 408 -3.57 9.98 7.52
CA LEU A 408 -3.50 9.13 8.71
C LEU A 408 -3.57 9.94 10.01
N GLN A 409 -2.80 11.02 10.10
CA GLN A 409 -2.79 11.91 11.26
C GLN A 409 -4.20 12.48 11.53
N HIS A 410 -4.85 12.99 10.49
CA HIS A 410 -6.20 13.55 10.60
C HIS A 410 -7.22 12.48 11.01
N PHE A 411 -7.25 11.34 10.32
CA PHE A 411 -8.23 10.29 10.59
C PHE A 411 -8.12 9.71 12.02
N PHE A 412 -6.89 9.44 12.47
CA PHE A 412 -6.65 8.77 13.75
C PHE A 412 -6.59 9.71 14.96
N LYS A 413 -6.35 11.01 14.78
CA LYS A 413 -6.08 11.92 15.92
C LYS A 413 -7.05 13.09 16.04
N VAL A 414 -7.73 13.47 14.96
CA VAL A 414 -8.63 14.62 14.97
C VAL A 414 -10.07 14.16 15.21
N LYS A 415 -10.72 14.72 16.23
CA LYS A 415 -12.15 14.50 16.47
C LYS A 415 -12.95 15.18 15.36
N LYS A 416 -13.81 14.41 14.67
CA LYS A 416 -14.83 14.99 13.81
C LYS A 416 -15.79 15.77 14.72
N SER A 417 -15.89 17.09 14.55
CA SER A 417 -16.90 17.85 15.28
C SER A 417 -18.26 17.32 14.85
N ALA A 418 -18.96 16.63 15.76
CA ALA A 418 -20.37 16.37 15.55
C ALA A 418 -21.04 17.74 15.39
N SER A 419 -21.80 17.92 14.31
CA SER A 419 -22.65 19.08 14.06
C SER A 419 -23.23 19.61 15.38
N ALA A 420 -22.88 20.84 15.74
CA ALA A 420 -23.21 21.45 17.00
C ALA A 420 -24.73 21.40 17.27
N ILE A 421 -25.15 20.55 18.21
CA ILE A 421 -26.37 20.78 18.97
C ILE A 421 -25.93 21.58 20.20
N PRO A 422 -26.40 22.82 20.40
CA PRO A 422 -25.96 23.64 21.52
C PRO A 422 -26.63 23.13 22.79
N ALA A 423 -25.94 22.28 23.55
CA ALA A 423 -26.31 21.95 24.92
C ALA A 423 -25.71 23.01 25.86
N ARG A 424 -26.57 23.51 26.74
CA ARG A 424 -26.42 24.72 27.55
C ARG A 424 -25.24 24.65 28.52
N THR A 425 -24.68 25.83 28.72
CA THR A 425 -23.74 26.26 29.75
C THR A 425 -24.22 25.88 31.15
N GLU A 426 -23.45 25.09 31.88
CA GLU A 426 -23.30 25.24 33.33
C GLU A 426 -21.82 25.01 33.68
N GLY A 427 -21.22 26.02 34.31
CA GLY A 427 -19.81 26.03 34.66
C GLY A 427 -19.53 25.37 35.99
N ALA A 428 -18.34 24.80 36.11
CA ALA A 428 -17.62 24.70 37.37
C ALA A 428 -16.12 24.64 37.06
N SER A 429 -15.42 25.71 37.43
CA SER A 429 -13.97 25.76 37.51
C SER A 429 -13.48 24.97 38.71
N SER A 430 -12.52 24.06 38.52
CA SER A 430 -11.57 23.72 39.58
C SER A 430 -10.23 23.33 38.97
N THR A 431 -9.31 24.28 39.01
CA THR A 431 -7.87 24.07 38.94
C THR A 431 -7.41 23.17 40.08
N THR A 432 -6.78 22.06 39.77
CA THR A 432 -5.86 21.37 40.67
C THR A 432 -4.65 20.94 39.86
N GLU A 433 -3.56 21.69 40.06
CA GLU A 433 -2.20 21.25 39.75
C GLU A 433 -1.86 20.10 40.70
N GLY A 434 -1.56 18.95 40.10
CA GLY A 434 -1.08 17.75 40.78
C GLY A 434 -0.35 16.90 39.76
N GLU A 435 0.97 16.81 39.92
CA GLU A 435 1.84 15.91 39.17
C GLU A 435 1.48 14.46 39.52
N ASP A 436 0.57 13.85 38.75
CA ASP A 436 0.32 12.41 38.77
C ASP A 436 0.96 11.76 37.53
N GLU A 437 2.17 11.22 37.69
CA GLU A 437 2.89 10.37 36.71
C GLU A 437 2.26 8.98 36.54
N SER A 438 0.92 8.90 36.44
CA SER A 438 0.21 7.65 36.13
C SER A 438 -1.10 7.94 35.39
N GLY A 439 -1.09 7.75 34.07
CA GLY A 439 -2.21 7.11 33.38
C GLY A 439 -3.27 7.99 32.69
N ASN A 440 -3.10 9.31 32.57
CA ASN A 440 -3.98 10.08 31.68
C ASN A 440 -3.46 10.01 30.23
N LEU A 441 -4.12 9.19 29.41
CA LEU A 441 -3.95 9.18 27.95
C LEU A 441 -4.22 10.58 27.40
N GLU A 442 -3.39 11.04 26.46
CA GLU A 442 -3.65 12.33 25.81
C GLU A 442 -4.94 12.26 24.98
N PRO A 443 -5.64 13.39 24.74
CA PRO A 443 -6.90 13.39 24.02
C PRO A 443 -6.85 12.70 22.65
N TRP A 444 -5.75 12.84 21.92
CA TRP A 444 -5.55 12.20 20.62
C TRP A 444 -5.35 10.67 20.73
N GLU A 445 -4.78 10.19 21.84
CA GLU A 445 -4.58 8.75 22.07
C GLU A 445 -5.91 8.03 22.31
N VAL A 446 -6.83 8.72 22.98
CA VAL A 446 -8.20 8.23 23.16
C VAL A 446 -8.89 8.11 21.80
N VAL A 447 -8.81 9.16 20.96
CA VAL A 447 -9.39 9.15 19.60
C VAL A 447 -8.79 8.02 18.77
N MET A 448 -7.46 7.88 18.77
CA MET A 448 -6.79 6.82 18.02
C MET A 448 -7.24 5.43 18.48
N THR A 449 -7.38 5.24 19.79
CA THR A 449 -7.85 3.96 20.37
C THR A 449 -9.30 3.67 19.95
N GLU A 450 -10.19 4.66 20.01
CA GLU A 450 -11.59 4.53 19.57
C GLU A 450 -11.67 4.18 18.07
N ARG A 451 -10.94 4.92 17.22
CA ARG A 451 -10.87 4.65 15.77
C ARG A 451 -10.34 3.26 15.47
N LEU A 452 -9.28 2.82 16.15
CA LEU A 452 -8.67 1.50 15.94
C LEU A 452 -9.56 0.32 16.37
N LEU A 453 -10.62 0.55 17.15
CA LEU A 453 -11.61 -0.46 17.53
C LEU A 453 -12.90 -0.36 16.71
N ASN A 454 -13.10 0.75 16.00
CA ASN A 454 -14.25 0.95 15.12
C ASN A 454 -13.98 0.39 13.71
N ILE A 455 -14.24 -0.91 13.53
CA ILE A 455 -14.01 -1.62 12.26
C ILE A 455 -14.72 -0.95 11.08
N LYS A 456 -15.92 -0.41 11.28
CA LYS A 456 -16.69 0.26 10.22
C LYS A 456 -15.96 1.48 9.70
N GLU A 457 -15.48 2.33 10.60
CA GLU A 457 -14.71 3.53 10.20
C GLU A 457 -13.34 3.17 9.61
N LEU A 458 -12.66 2.15 10.14
CA LEU A 458 -11.39 1.68 9.58
C LEU A 458 -11.54 1.16 8.15
N LEU A 459 -12.68 0.54 7.82
CA LEU A 459 -12.97 0.07 6.46
C LEU A 459 -13.49 1.19 5.53
N GLY A 460 -14.00 2.29 6.09
CA GLY A 460 -14.37 3.49 5.33
C GLY A 460 -13.16 4.33 4.91
N PHE A 461 -12.14 4.45 5.77
CA PHE A 461 -10.92 5.22 5.51
C PHE A 461 -10.23 4.93 4.16
N PRO A 462 -10.06 3.66 3.73
CA PRO A 462 -9.50 3.31 2.42
C PRO A 462 -10.13 4.03 1.24
N ASN A 463 -11.46 4.23 1.24
CA ASN A 463 -12.15 4.90 0.13
C ASN A 463 -11.78 6.38 0.05
N GLU A 464 -11.75 7.06 1.20
CA GLU A 464 -11.31 8.46 1.31
C GLU A 464 -9.84 8.60 0.90
N MET A 465 -8.97 7.70 1.39
CA MET A 465 -7.55 7.69 1.06
C MET A 465 -7.28 7.44 -0.44
N LEU A 466 -8.00 6.51 -1.06
CA LEU A 466 -7.85 6.20 -2.49
C LEU A 466 -8.38 7.33 -3.37
N SER A 467 -9.49 7.98 -3.00
CA SER A 467 -9.99 9.17 -3.68
C SER A 467 -8.95 10.29 -3.63
N TRP A 468 -8.42 10.59 -2.45
CA TRP A 468 -7.36 11.59 -2.28
C TRP A 468 -6.10 11.25 -3.09
N LEU A 469 -5.73 9.96 -3.16
CA LEU A 469 -4.62 9.49 -4.00
C LEU A 469 -4.86 9.76 -5.49
N ASP A 470 -6.08 9.59 -5.98
CA ASP A 470 -6.42 9.87 -7.38
C ASP A 470 -6.35 11.39 -7.66
N ASP A 471 -6.76 12.23 -6.71
CA ASP A 471 -6.65 13.70 -6.81
C ASP A 471 -5.18 14.16 -6.89
N ILE A 472 -4.32 13.76 -5.94
CA ILE A 472 -2.91 14.19 -5.92
C ILE A 472 -2.11 13.67 -7.12
N ASN A 473 -2.45 12.50 -7.65
CA ASN A 473 -1.81 11.96 -8.86
C ASN A 473 -2.28 12.67 -10.14
N SER A 474 -3.44 13.31 -10.10
CA SER A 474 -3.96 14.13 -11.21
C SER A 474 -3.43 15.57 -11.19
N ALA A 475 -2.74 15.98 -10.12
CA ALA A 475 -2.19 17.32 -9.99
C ALA A 475 -1.18 17.65 -11.10
N MET A 476 -1.42 18.78 -11.77
CA MET A 476 -0.69 19.23 -12.95
C MET A 476 0.50 20.13 -12.61
N ASP A 477 0.43 20.87 -11.50
CA ASP A 477 1.49 21.76 -11.05
C ASP A 477 1.79 21.66 -9.54
N LEU A 478 2.88 22.30 -9.10
CA LEU A 478 3.30 22.29 -7.70
C LEU A 478 2.28 22.96 -6.77
N GLN A 479 1.61 24.02 -7.23
CA GLN A 479 0.67 24.76 -6.40
C GLN A 479 -0.55 23.89 -6.10
N GLU A 480 -1.14 23.27 -7.13
CA GLU A 480 -2.23 22.30 -6.99
C GLU A 480 -1.81 21.11 -6.11
N ALA A 481 -0.63 20.55 -6.33
CA ALA A 481 -0.13 19.44 -5.51
C ALA A 481 0.04 19.82 -4.03
N PHE A 482 0.58 21.00 -3.73
CA PHE A 482 0.71 21.47 -2.34
C PHE A 482 -0.64 21.84 -1.71
N ASP A 483 -1.62 22.29 -2.50
CA ASP A 483 -2.98 22.56 -2.03
C ASP A 483 -3.71 21.28 -1.65
N ILE A 484 -3.66 20.25 -2.51
CA ILE A 484 -4.26 18.92 -2.25
C ILE A 484 -3.64 18.25 -1.02
N VAL A 485 -2.34 18.44 -0.78
CA VAL A 485 -1.65 17.95 0.43
C VAL A 485 -2.02 18.78 1.68
N GLY A 486 -2.59 19.98 1.51
CA GLY A 486 -2.98 20.86 2.63
C GLY A 486 -1.81 21.63 3.23
N VAL A 487 -0.73 21.84 2.47
CA VAL A 487 0.50 22.52 2.91
C VAL A 487 0.81 23.80 2.13
N LEU A 488 -0.05 24.21 1.19
CA LEU A 488 0.21 25.40 0.36
C LEU A 488 0.44 26.67 1.21
N ALA A 489 -0.38 26.90 2.24
CA ALA A 489 -0.21 28.04 3.14
C ALA A 489 1.13 27.97 3.89
N GLU A 490 1.55 26.78 4.32
CA GLU A 490 2.85 26.58 4.95
C GLU A 490 3.98 26.83 3.95
N VAL A 491 3.89 26.32 2.72
CA VAL A 491 4.91 26.49 1.67
C VAL A 491 5.12 27.98 1.32
N LEU A 492 4.02 28.73 1.17
CA LEU A 492 4.06 30.17 0.87
C LEU A 492 4.38 31.03 2.10
N SER A 493 4.29 30.48 3.31
CA SER A 493 4.76 31.16 4.51
C SER A 493 6.30 31.25 4.52
N GLY A 494 6.84 32.36 5.04
CA GLY A 494 8.29 32.57 5.12
C GLY A 494 8.93 33.28 3.91
N GLY A 495 8.15 34.01 3.12
CA GLY A 495 8.66 34.94 2.10
C GLY A 495 8.77 34.36 0.69
N PHE A 496 8.31 33.13 0.47
CA PHE A 496 8.20 32.54 -0.87
C PHE A 496 6.93 33.03 -1.55
N THR A 497 7.07 33.53 -2.79
CA THR A 497 5.91 33.93 -3.62
C THR A 497 5.50 32.84 -4.60
N ARG A 498 6.37 31.85 -4.82
CA ARG A 498 6.16 30.72 -5.73
C ARG A 498 6.55 29.40 -5.06
N CYS A 499 5.82 28.34 -5.40
CA CYS A 499 6.09 26.99 -4.89
C CYS A 499 7.45 26.46 -5.35
N GLU A 500 7.89 26.81 -6.56
CA GLU A 500 9.21 26.43 -7.09
C GLU A 500 10.36 26.94 -6.21
N ASP A 501 10.24 28.17 -5.69
CA ASP A 501 11.28 28.79 -4.87
C ASP A 501 11.46 28.02 -3.54
N PHE A 502 10.36 27.55 -2.95
CA PHE A 502 10.40 26.72 -1.75
C PHE A 502 11.07 25.37 -2.02
N VAL A 503 10.70 24.70 -3.12
CA VAL A 503 11.30 23.42 -3.52
C VAL A 503 12.80 23.58 -3.75
N GLN A 504 13.20 24.64 -4.45
CA GLN A 504 14.61 24.92 -4.73
C GLN A 504 15.39 25.28 -3.46
N ALA A 505 14.77 26.04 -2.54
CA ALA A 505 15.34 26.34 -1.24
C ALA A 505 15.54 25.07 -0.40
N ALA A 506 14.58 24.15 -0.38
CA ALA A 506 14.69 22.86 0.31
C ALA A 506 15.85 22.01 -0.26
N ILE A 507 15.98 21.96 -1.60
CA ILE A 507 17.09 21.27 -2.28
C ILE A 507 18.44 21.89 -1.91
N ASN A 508 18.53 23.22 -1.84
CA ASN A 508 19.77 23.92 -1.53
C ASN A 508 20.15 23.80 -0.04
N ALA A 509 19.17 23.85 0.86
CA ALA A 509 19.36 23.67 2.29
C ALA A 509 19.85 22.26 2.65
N GLY A 510 19.48 21.23 1.87
CA GLY A 510 19.99 19.87 2.06
C GLY A 510 21.44 19.66 1.60
N LYS A 511 21.95 20.51 0.70
CA LYS A 511 23.34 20.47 0.21
C LYS A 511 24.33 21.17 1.13
N SER A 512 23.84 22.10 1.94
CA SER A 512 24.61 22.86 2.94
C SER A 512 24.69 22.03 4.22
#